data_AF-A0A1B6MBD0-F1
#
_entry.id   AF-A0A1B6MBD0-F1
#
_cell.length_a   1.000
_cell.length_b   1.000
_cell.length_c   1.000
_cell.angle_alpha   90.00
_cell.angle_beta   90.00
_cell.angle_gamma   90.00
#
_symmetry.space_group_name_H-M   'P 1'
#
loop_
_entity.id
_entity.type
_entity.pdbx_description
1 polymer ?
#
loop_
_entity_poly.entity_id
_entity_poly.type
_entity_poly.pdbx_seq_one_letter_code
_entity_poly.pdbx_strand_id
1 'polypeptide(L)'
;ALSTWGDEEKLRVAKLKVSGAALRFVQSEDETGIDTYDRFKAVLTDRFCDKAPQRCYFQQLSMIQQRRGETIEAFADRVRALNEKTIRVTDNVEVNRALRVEADRRALDAFLRGLLGAA
;
A
#
# COMPACT_ATOMS: atom_id res chain seq x y z
N ALA A 1 3.74 14.49 15.75
CA ALA A 1 5.15 14.68 16.14
C ALA A 1 5.60 13.46 16.96
N LEU A 2 6.30 12.52 16.33
CA LEU A 2 6.92 11.35 16.98
C LEU A 2 8.42 11.61 17.26
N SER A 3 8.90 12.84 17.02
CA SER A 3 10.31 13.20 17.03
C SER A 3 10.90 13.39 18.43
N THR A 4 10.07 13.46 19.48
CA THR A 4 10.50 13.63 20.87
C THR A 4 10.56 12.33 21.68
N TRP A 5 10.12 11.20 21.10
CA TRP A 5 10.07 9.93 21.80
C TRP A 5 11.32 9.10 21.53
N GLY A 6 11.85 8.47 22.58
CA GLY A 6 12.87 7.45 22.48
C GLY A 6 12.33 6.20 21.79
N ASP A 7 13.20 5.39 21.19
CA ASP A 7 12.77 4.20 20.45
C ASP A 7 12.08 3.16 21.34
N GLU A 8 12.44 3.07 22.62
CA GLU A 8 11.75 2.24 23.59
C GLU A 8 10.30 2.70 23.83
N GLU A 9 10.08 4.02 23.94
CA GLU A 9 8.74 4.60 24.13
C GLU A 9 7.88 4.38 22.89
N LYS A 10 8.45 4.60 21.69
CA LYS A 10 7.78 4.29 20.42
C LYS A 10 7.39 2.82 20.34
N LEU A 11 8.29 1.91 20.70
CA LEU A 11 8.02 0.47 20.67
C LEU A 11 6.92 0.09 21.65
N ARG A 12 6.96 0.61 22.88
CA ARG A 12 5.96 0.34 23.93
C ARG A 12 4.57 0.80 23.48
N VAL A 13 4.47 2.02 22.96
CA VAL A 13 3.19 2.55 22.45
C VAL A 13 2.73 1.80 21.21
N ALA A 14 3.63 1.45 20.30
CA ALA A 14 3.29 0.69 19.10
C ALA A 14 2.69 -0.67 19.44
N LYS A 15 3.30 -1.43 20.38
CA LYS A 15 2.77 -2.71 20.87
C LYS A 15 1.33 -2.58 21.41
N LEU A 16 1.03 -1.51 22.15
CA LEU A 16 -0.31 -1.24 22.68
C LEU A 16 -1.36 -0.89 21.61
N LYS A 17 -0.92 -0.44 20.43
CA LYS A 17 -1.82 -0.07 19.32
C LYS A 17 -2.15 -1.25 18.40
N VAL A 18 -1.44 -2.37 18.52
CA VAL A 18 -1.71 -3.56 17.70
C VAL A 18 -2.95 -4.30 18.22
N SER A 19 -3.77 -4.81 17.31
CA SER A 19 -4.98 -5.58 17.65
C SER A 19 -5.12 -6.82 16.77
N GLY A 20 -6.05 -7.71 17.13
CA GLY A 20 -6.42 -8.87 16.32
C GLY A 20 -5.30 -9.89 16.11
N ALA A 21 -5.11 -10.34 14.87
CA ALA A 21 -4.08 -11.34 14.52
C ALA A 21 -2.65 -10.83 14.74
N ALA A 22 -2.43 -9.54 14.54
CA ALA A 22 -1.12 -8.92 14.78
C ALA A 22 -0.78 -8.88 16.28
N LEU A 23 -1.76 -8.69 17.16
CA LEU A 23 -1.52 -8.70 18.61
C LEU A 23 -1.10 -10.10 19.08
N ARG A 24 -1.80 -11.15 18.60
CA ARG A 24 -1.43 -12.55 18.90
C ARG A 24 -0.04 -12.90 18.40
N PHE A 25 0.36 -12.36 17.25
CA PHE A 25 1.71 -12.52 16.73
C PHE A 25 2.74 -11.83 17.65
N VAL A 26 2.53 -10.57 18.01
CA VAL A 26 3.43 -9.84 18.91
C VAL A 26 3.56 -10.50 20.29
N GLN A 27 2.47 -11.07 20.82
CA GLN A 27 2.46 -11.78 22.10
C GLN A 27 3.08 -13.18 22.04
N SER A 28 3.11 -13.82 20.86
CA SER A 28 3.73 -15.14 20.69
C SER A 28 5.22 -15.05 20.34
N GLU A 29 5.67 -13.91 19.81
CA GLU A 29 7.07 -13.61 19.52
C GLU A 29 7.82 -12.91 20.67
N ASP A 30 7.38 -13.08 21.92
CA ASP A 30 8.04 -12.47 23.09
C ASP A 30 9.53 -12.88 23.27
N GLU A 31 10.07 -13.78 22.44
CA GLU A 31 11.47 -14.22 22.49
C GLU A 31 12.35 -13.85 21.28
N THR A 32 11.82 -13.29 20.19
CA THR A 32 12.59 -13.11 18.94
C THR A 32 12.92 -11.66 18.59
N GLY A 33 13.75 -11.02 19.42
CA GLY A 33 14.68 -9.96 18.98
C GLY A 33 14.08 -8.71 18.33
N ILE A 34 12.81 -8.39 18.57
CA ILE A 34 12.21 -7.10 18.18
C ILE A 34 12.51 -6.07 19.27
N ASP A 35 13.72 -5.54 19.22
CA ASP A 35 14.30 -4.59 20.17
C ASP A 35 14.08 -3.11 19.79
N THR A 36 13.76 -2.85 18.51
CA THR A 36 13.63 -1.51 17.95
C THR A 36 12.27 -1.30 17.30
N TYR A 37 11.80 -0.05 17.33
CA TYR A 37 10.54 0.34 16.68
C TYR A 37 10.57 0.08 15.17
N ASP A 38 11.70 0.31 14.51
CA ASP A 38 11.84 0.09 13.07
C ASP A 38 11.75 -1.39 12.70
N ARG A 39 12.36 -2.27 13.49
CA ARG A 39 12.23 -3.72 13.32
C ARG A 39 10.81 -4.18 13.58
N PHE A 40 10.15 -3.65 14.61
CA PHE A 40 8.75 -3.93 14.91
C PHE A 40 7.82 -3.57 13.74
N LYS A 41 8.01 -2.37 13.19
CA LYS A 41 7.27 -1.91 12.01
C LYS A 41 7.54 -2.81 10.80
N ALA A 42 8.81 -3.12 10.52
CA ALA A 42 9.19 -3.94 9.37
C ALA A 42 8.57 -5.34 9.41
N VAL A 43 8.64 -6.03 10.55
CA VAL A 43 8.08 -7.39 10.71
C VAL A 43 6.56 -7.38 10.55
N LEU A 44 5.86 -6.40 11.16
CA LEU A 44 4.41 -6.30 11.02
C LEU A 44 3.99 -5.97 9.59
N THR A 45 4.69 -5.06 8.92
CA THR A 45 4.46 -4.75 7.50
C THR A 45 4.70 -5.97 6.63
N ASP A 46 5.80 -6.69 6.84
CA ASP A 46 6.15 -7.88 6.06
C ASP A 46 5.09 -8.99 6.17
N ARG A 47 4.56 -9.19 7.38
CA ARG A 47 3.63 -10.29 7.70
C ARG A 47 2.17 -9.96 7.44
N PHE A 48 1.75 -8.72 7.68
CA PHE A 48 0.32 -8.34 7.67
C PHE A 48 -0.07 -7.36 6.58
N CYS A 49 0.87 -6.68 5.91
CA CYS A 49 0.49 -5.95 4.70
C CYS A 49 0.30 -6.93 3.55
N ASP A 50 -0.82 -6.81 2.85
CA ASP A 50 -1.12 -7.61 1.67
C ASP A 50 -0.01 -7.47 0.63
N LYS A 51 0.86 -8.50 0.56
CA LYS A 51 1.79 -8.71 -0.55
C LYS A 51 1.05 -9.37 -1.70
N ALA A 52 -0.08 -8.80 -2.14
CA ALA A 52 -0.62 -9.22 -3.42
C ALA A 52 0.49 -8.96 -4.44
N PRO A 53 0.94 -9.99 -5.18
CA PRO A 53 2.01 -9.82 -6.15
C PRO A 53 1.66 -8.67 -7.09
N GLN A 54 2.64 -7.85 -7.47
CA GLN A 54 2.43 -6.67 -8.33
C GLN A 54 1.59 -7.01 -9.60
N ARG A 55 1.79 -8.22 -10.16
CA ARG A 55 0.98 -8.79 -11.26
C ARG A 55 -0.54 -8.79 -11.00
N CYS A 56 -0.97 -9.02 -9.77
CA CYS A 56 -2.38 -9.02 -9.38
C CYS A 56 -2.97 -7.61 -9.47
N TYR A 57 -2.22 -6.58 -9.05
CA TYR A 57 -2.66 -5.19 -9.18
C TYR A 57 -2.72 -4.75 -10.64
N PHE A 58 -1.75 -5.18 -11.47
CA PHE A 58 -1.80 -4.96 -12.92
C PHE A 58 -3.05 -5.58 -13.56
N GLN A 59 -3.36 -6.83 -13.21
CA GLN A 59 -4.56 -7.50 -13.71
C GLN A 59 -5.83 -6.78 -13.26
N GLN A 60 -5.93 -6.42 -11.97
CA GLN A 60 -7.08 -5.66 -11.47
C GLN A 60 -7.24 -4.31 -12.19
N LEU A 61 -6.13 -3.62 -12.47
CA LEU A 61 -6.16 -2.34 -13.19
C LEU A 61 -6.62 -2.53 -14.64
N SER A 62 -6.21 -3.60 -15.32
CA SER A 62 -6.67 -3.90 -16.69
C SER A 62 -8.15 -4.26 -16.79
N MET A 63 -8.75 -4.73 -15.70
CA MET A 63 -10.15 -5.16 -15.62
C MET A 63 -11.04 -4.14 -14.90
N ILE A 64 -10.48 -2.99 -14.51
CA ILE A 64 -11.24 -2.00 -13.74
C ILE A 64 -12.32 -1.36 -14.63
N GLN A 65 -13.52 -1.23 -14.08
CA GLN A 65 -14.67 -0.64 -14.74
C GLN A 65 -15.39 0.29 -13.76
N GLN A 66 -15.98 1.36 -14.28
CA GLN A 66 -16.85 2.25 -13.56
C GLN A 66 -18.11 1.49 -13.15
N ARG A 67 -18.47 1.57 -11.87
CA ARG A 67 -19.66 0.91 -11.34
C ARG A 67 -20.92 1.67 -11.72
N ARG A 68 -22.06 0.98 -11.82
CA ARG A 68 -23.35 1.64 -12.05
C ARG A 68 -23.66 2.59 -10.88
N GLY A 69 -23.87 3.87 -11.19
CA GLY A 69 -24.12 4.92 -10.19
C GLY A 69 -22.86 5.48 -9.52
N GLU A 70 -21.66 5.04 -9.91
CA GLU A 70 -20.39 5.65 -9.49
C GLU A 70 -20.13 6.92 -10.30
N THR A 71 -19.77 8.02 -9.63
CA THR A 71 -19.39 9.24 -10.33
C THR A 71 -18.05 9.07 -11.05
N ILE A 72 -17.79 9.90 -12.04
CA ILE A 72 -16.55 9.84 -12.81
C ILE A 72 -15.34 10.10 -11.91
N GLU A 73 -15.46 11.03 -10.96
CA GLU A 73 -14.42 11.39 -10.00
C GLU A 73 -14.12 10.22 -9.06
N ALA A 74 -15.16 9.57 -8.50
CA ALA A 74 -15.00 8.42 -7.62
C ALA A 74 -14.33 7.24 -8.36
N PHE A 75 -14.67 7.05 -9.63
CA PHE A 75 -13.99 6.07 -10.48
C PHE A 75 -12.52 6.43 -10.72
N ALA A 76 -12.22 7.69 -11.05
CA ALA A 76 -10.86 8.17 -11.24
C ALA A 76 -10.00 7.97 -9.97
N ASP A 77 -10.54 8.26 -8.79
CA ASP A 77 -9.86 8.07 -7.52
C ASP A 77 -9.56 6.59 -7.26
N ARG A 78 -10.51 5.70 -7.58
CA ARG A 78 -10.31 4.24 -7.52
C ARG A 78 -9.21 3.75 -8.46
N VAL A 79 -9.19 4.27 -9.70
CA VAL A 79 -8.14 3.96 -10.68
C VAL A 79 -6.77 4.41 -10.16
N ARG A 80 -6.66 5.64 -9.62
CA ARG A 80 -5.40 6.15 -9.04
C ARG A 80 -4.93 5.29 -7.87
N ALA A 81 -5.82 5.02 -6.91
CA ALA A 81 -5.49 4.21 -5.73
C ALA A 81 -5.04 2.78 -6.08
N LEU A 82 -5.57 2.20 -7.16
CA LEU A 82 -5.14 0.90 -7.65
C LEU A 82 -3.80 0.98 -8.40
N ASN A 83 -3.61 2.03 -9.23
CA ASN A 83 -2.38 2.25 -9.98
C ASN A 83 -1.17 2.50 -9.07
N GLU A 84 -1.34 3.22 -7.95
CA GLU A 84 -0.26 3.43 -6.97
C GLU A 84 0.34 2.11 -6.46
N LYS A 85 -0.50 1.08 -6.28
CA LYS A 85 -0.06 -0.26 -5.86
C LYS A 85 0.74 -1.01 -6.94
N THR A 86 0.72 -0.52 -8.18
CA THR A 86 1.53 -1.05 -9.29
C THR A 86 2.90 -0.39 -9.41
N ILE A 87 3.17 0.69 -8.66
CA ILE A 87 4.45 1.41 -8.73
C ILE A 87 5.44 0.73 -7.79
N ARG A 88 6.55 0.23 -8.36
CA ARG A 88 7.69 -0.23 -7.56
C ARG A 88 8.51 0.97 -7.09
N VAL A 89 9.02 0.90 -5.87
CA VAL A 89 9.96 1.89 -5.32
C VAL A 89 11.37 1.32 -5.42
N THR A 90 12.31 2.13 -5.88
CA THR A 90 13.74 1.82 -5.99
C THR A 90 14.56 2.87 -5.27
N ASP A 91 15.86 2.63 -5.04
CA ASP A 91 16.76 3.61 -4.42
C ASP A 91 17.16 4.75 -5.37
N ASN A 92 16.81 4.66 -6.66
CA ASN A 92 17.15 5.65 -7.67
C ASN A 92 15.97 6.60 -7.94
N VAL A 93 16.17 7.89 -7.65
CA VAL A 93 15.17 8.95 -7.80
C VAL A 93 14.72 9.11 -9.25
N GLU A 94 15.63 9.05 -10.22
CA GLU A 94 15.31 9.20 -11.65
C GLU A 94 14.50 8.01 -12.17
N VAL A 95 14.84 6.80 -11.72
CA VAL A 95 14.08 5.58 -12.04
C VAL A 95 12.67 5.68 -11.45
N ASN A 96 12.53 6.13 -10.21
CA ASN A 96 11.21 6.31 -9.58
C ASN A 96 10.37 7.37 -10.31
N ARG A 97 10.99 8.45 -10.81
CA ARG A 97 10.31 9.46 -11.63
C ARG A 97 9.81 8.85 -12.94
N ALA A 98 10.65 8.10 -13.66
CA ALA A 98 10.27 7.43 -14.89
C ALA A 98 9.12 6.43 -14.67
N LEU A 99 9.19 5.65 -13.60
CA LEU A 99 8.15 4.69 -13.22
C LEU A 99 6.81 5.36 -12.90
N ARG A 100 6.82 6.53 -12.26
CA ARG A 100 5.61 7.31 -12.01
C ARG A 100 4.95 7.79 -13.30
N VAL A 101 5.75 8.34 -14.24
CA VAL A 101 5.23 8.78 -15.54
C VAL A 101 4.60 7.62 -16.33
N GLU A 102 5.23 6.45 -16.30
CA GLU A 102 4.67 5.25 -16.93
C GLU A 102 3.37 4.81 -16.26
N ALA A 103 3.32 4.86 -14.93
CA ALA A 103 2.12 4.53 -14.17
C ALA A 103 0.97 5.51 -14.43
N ASP A 104 1.25 6.81 -14.58
CA ASP A 104 0.23 7.82 -14.89
C ASP A 104 -0.42 7.56 -16.25
N ARG A 105 0.39 7.20 -17.26
CA ARG A 105 -0.13 6.80 -18.58
C ARG A 105 -1.03 5.57 -18.48
N ARG A 106 -0.60 4.57 -17.71
CA ARG A 106 -1.37 3.34 -17.49
C ARG A 106 -2.70 3.60 -16.77
N ALA A 107 -2.70 4.48 -15.78
CA ALA A 107 -3.91 4.90 -15.09
C ALA A 107 -4.89 5.59 -16.03
N LEU A 108 -4.40 6.50 -16.89
CA LEU A 108 -5.24 7.17 -17.88
C LEU A 108 -5.86 6.17 -18.87
N ASP A 109 -5.06 5.25 -19.40
CA ASP A 109 -5.56 4.20 -20.31
C ASP A 109 -6.62 3.32 -19.64
N ALA A 110 -6.39 2.91 -18.38
CA ALA A 110 -7.34 2.09 -17.63
C ALA A 110 -8.64 2.85 -17.33
N PHE A 111 -8.52 4.14 -16.98
CA PHE A 111 -9.68 5.01 -16.77
C PHE A 111 -10.51 5.14 -18.05
N LEU A 112 -9.89 5.47 -19.18
CA LEU A 112 -10.60 5.63 -20.46
C LEU A 112 -11.30 4.34 -20.91
N ARG A 113 -10.63 3.18 -20.76
CA ARG A 113 -11.20 1.87 -21.11
C ARG A 113 -12.32 1.41 -20.17
N GLY A 114 -12.34 1.91 -18.93
CA GLY A 114 -13.28 1.49 -17.90
C GLY A 114 -14.48 2.41 -17.70
N LEU A 115 -14.54 3.55 -18.39
CA LEU A 115 -15.66 4.48 -18.30
C LEU A 115 -16.95 3.88 -18.88
N LEU A 116 -18.07 4.03 -18.16
CA LEU A 116 -19.39 3.66 -18.65
C LEU A 116 -19.80 4.58 -19.80
N GLY A 117 -20.13 4.00 -20.95
CA GLY A 117 -20.55 4.73 -22.16
C GLY A 117 -19.42 5.02 -23.17
N ALA A 118 -18.20 4.53 -22.93
CA ALA A 118 -17.12 4.51 -23.92
C ALA A 118 -17.15 3.27 -24.84
N ALA A 119 -18.16 2.41 -24.70
CA ALA A 119 -18.43 1.21 -25.52
C ALA A 119 -19.86 1.24 -26.05
#